data_AF-A0A2J6RES6-F1
#
_entry.id   AF-A0A2J6RES6-F1
#
_cell.length_a   1.000
_cell.length_b   1.000
_cell.length_c   1.000
_cell.angle_alpha   90.00
_cell.angle_beta   90.00
_cell.angle_gamma   90.00
#
_symmetry.space_group_name_H-M   'P 1'
#
loop_
_entity.id
_entity.type
_entity.pdbx_description
1 polymer ?
#
loop_
_entity_poly.entity_id
_entity_poly.type
_entity_poly.pdbx_seq_one_letter_code
_entity_poly.pdbx_strand_id
1 'polypeptide(L)'
;HSVHWILPITSSSFFSMGAFLLVMAVLSYLGDAFPKYIASIYAGNGLVRSAFSTAFPLLAYAMYKKFRVDWASSLLGFLPIAFIYILFVLYFYGKRIRVASKMAKHDL
;
A
#
# COMPACT_ATOMS: atom_id res chain seq x y z
N HIS A 1 -30.64 -1.51 9.74
CA HIS A 1 -29.57 -0.60 10.20
C HIS A 1 -29.23 0.35 9.06
N SER A 2 -29.63 1.60 9.16
CA SER A 2 -29.37 2.63 8.14
C SER A 2 -28.04 3.30 8.48
N VAL A 3 -27.02 3.05 7.66
CA VAL A 3 -25.72 3.72 7.81
C VAL A 3 -25.91 5.17 7.39
N HIS A 4 -25.54 6.12 8.25
CA HIS A 4 -25.60 7.55 7.93
C HIS A 4 -24.76 7.83 6.66
N TRP A 5 -25.33 8.52 5.67
CA TRP A 5 -24.64 8.77 4.38
C TRP A 5 -23.27 9.44 4.57
N ILE A 6 -23.10 10.21 5.65
CA ILE A 6 -21.89 11.00 5.91
C ILE A 6 -20.69 10.10 6.20
N LEU A 7 -20.91 8.91 6.75
CA LEU A 7 -19.86 7.94 7.08
C LEU A 7 -19.07 7.48 5.85
N PRO A 8 -19.70 6.96 4.77
CA PRO A 8 -18.97 6.57 3.57
C PRO A 8 -18.34 7.77 2.84
N ILE A 9 -18.97 8.96 2.86
CA ILE A 9 -18.40 10.16 2.22
C ILE A 9 -17.10 10.57 2.92
N THR A 10 -17.15 10.74 4.24
CA THR A 10 -15.97 11.12 5.03
C THR A 10 -14.87 10.07 4.92
N SER A 11 -15.21 8.79 5.04
CA SER A 11 -14.25 7.68 4.92
C SER A 11 -13.56 7.64 3.55
N SER A 12 -14.32 7.84 2.46
CA SER A 12 -13.77 7.85 1.10
C SER A 12 -12.84 9.03 0.85
N SER A 13 -13.16 10.20 1.42
CA SER A 13 -12.29 11.39 1.36
C SER A 13 -10.97 11.16 2.09
N PHE A 14 -10.99 10.63 3.31
CA PHE A 14 -9.77 10.30 4.05
C PHE A 14 -8.92 9.24 3.33
N PHE A 15 -9.56 8.19 2.80
CA PHE A 15 -8.88 7.16 2.03
C PHE A 15 -8.20 7.74 0.78
N SER A 16 -8.91 8.58 0.02
CA SER A 16 -8.37 9.19 -1.21
C SER A 16 -7.20 10.12 -0.94
N MET A 17 -7.30 10.92 0.13
CA MET A 17 -6.21 11.80 0.57
C MET A 17 -4.96 11.00 0.95
N GLY A 18 -5.12 9.93 1.75
CA GLY A 18 -4.02 9.07 2.17
C GLY A 18 -3.38 8.33 0.99
N ALA A 19 -4.19 7.79 0.08
CA ALA A 19 -3.71 7.10 -1.12
C ALA A 19 -2.91 8.04 -2.04
N PHE A 20 -3.38 9.27 -2.23
CA PHE A 20 -2.67 10.27 -3.03
C PHE A 20 -1.32 10.64 -2.40
N LEU A 21 -1.30 10.92 -1.10
CA LEU A 21 -0.08 11.29 -0.39
C LEU A 21 0.96 10.16 -0.42
N LEU A 22 0.51 8.91 -0.27
CA LEU A 22 1.38 7.73 -0.34
C LEU A 22 1.99 7.56 -1.73
N VAL A 23 1.21 7.72 -2.80
CA VAL A 23 1.74 7.64 -4.18
C VAL A 23 2.76 8.74 -4.43
N MET A 24 2.49 9.97 -4.00
CA MET A 24 3.43 11.08 -4.16
C MET A 24 4.72 10.85 -3.37
N ALA A 25 4.62 10.44 -2.10
CA ALA A 25 5.79 10.15 -1.27
C ALA A 25 6.66 9.04 -1.86
N VAL A 26 6.05 7.97 -2.40
CA VAL A 26 6.76 6.87 -3.05
C VAL A 26 7.45 7.33 -4.33
N LEU A 27 6.77 8.10 -5.18
CA LEU A 27 7.37 8.63 -6.41
C LEU A 27 8.53 9.58 -6.10
N SER A 28 8.39 10.49 -5.14
CA SER A 28 9.49 11.36 -4.70
C SER A 28 10.68 10.55 -4.18
N TYR A 29 10.45 9.56 -3.31
CA TYR A 29 11.51 8.70 -2.80
C TYR A 29 12.22 7.89 -3.90
N LEU A 30 11.46 7.34 -4.86
CA LEU A 30 12.01 6.58 -5.99
C LEU A 30 12.81 7.48 -6.94
N GLY A 31 12.34 8.72 -7.14
CA GLY A 31 13.04 9.75 -7.91
C GLY A 31 14.41 10.07 -7.31
N ASP A 32 14.47 10.26 -5.99
CA ASP A 32 15.71 10.57 -5.28
C ASP A 32 16.65 9.36 -5.16
N ALA A 33 16.12 8.15 -4.98
CA ALA A 33 16.93 6.95 -4.77
C ALA A 33 17.54 6.37 -6.06
N PHE A 34 16.92 6.57 -7.23
CA PHE A 34 17.35 5.95 -8.49
C PHE A 34 17.27 6.90 -9.70
N PRO A 35 18.06 7.98 -9.72
CA PRO A 35 17.94 9.03 -10.73
C PRO A 35 18.20 8.57 -12.17
N LYS A 36 19.01 7.52 -12.36
CA LYS A 36 19.36 6.99 -13.68
C LYS A 36 18.25 6.15 -14.35
N TYR A 37 17.33 5.58 -13.55
CA TYR A 37 16.30 4.66 -14.03
C TYR A 37 14.87 5.08 -13.63
N ILE A 38 14.66 6.37 -13.34
CA ILE A 38 13.39 6.94 -12.87
C ILE A 38 12.21 6.50 -13.75
N ALA A 39 12.33 6.64 -15.07
CA ALA A 39 11.24 6.35 -16.00
C ALA A 39 10.76 4.88 -15.92
N SER A 40 11.71 3.94 -15.85
CA SER A 40 11.40 2.51 -15.74
C SER A 40 10.80 2.18 -14.38
N ILE A 41 11.30 2.80 -13.32
CA ILE A 41 10.81 2.59 -11.95
C ILE A 41 9.39 3.15 -11.77
N TYR A 42 9.09 4.32 -12.35
CA TYR A 42 7.75 4.89 -12.33
C TYR A 42 6.77 4.03 -13.11
N ALA A 43 7.18 3.52 -14.29
CA ALA A 43 6.40 2.57 -15.07
C ALA A 43 6.16 1.27 -14.28
N GLY A 44 7.21 0.71 -13.66
CA GLY A 44 7.12 -0.49 -12.82
C GLY A 44 6.20 -0.31 -11.62
N ASN A 45 6.32 0.80 -10.90
CA ASN A 45 5.42 1.16 -9.80
C ASN A 45 3.96 1.24 -10.27
N GLY A 46 3.72 1.89 -11.42
CA GLY A 46 2.41 1.94 -12.04
C GLY A 46 1.85 0.56 -12.40
N LEU A 47 2.67 -0.32 -12.97
CA LEU A 47 2.29 -1.68 -13.34
C LEU A 47 1.93 -2.53 -12.11
N VAL A 48 2.77 -2.51 -11.08
CA VAL A 48 2.53 -3.25 -9.83
C VAL A 48 1.23 -2.77 -9.18
N ARG A 49 1.03 -1.45 -9.07
CA ARG A 49 -0.19 -0.87 -8.52
C ARG A 49 -1.43 -1.31 -9.30
N SER A 50 -1.40 -1.16 -10.62
CA SER A 50 -2.53 -1.54 -11.48
C SER A 50 -2.80 -3.04 -11.43
N ALA A 51 -1.77 -3.90 -11.42
CA ALA A 51 -1.91 -5.34 -11.28
C ALA A 51 -2.61 -5.71 -9.96
N PHE A 52 -2.23 -5.09 -8.84
CA PHE A 52 -2.93 -5.28 -7.57
C PHE A 52 -4.38 -4.79 -7.62
N SER A 53 -4.64 -3.61 -8.19
CA SER A 53 -6.00 -3.09 -8.33
C SER A 53 -6.91 -4.00 -9.19
N THR A 54 -6.35 -4.69 -10.19
CA THR A 54 -7.11 -5.63 -11.02
C THR A 54 -7.25 -7.02 -10.37
N ALA A 55 -6.22 -7.51 -9.69
CA ALA A 55 -6.25 -8.82 -9.04
C ALA A 55 -7.13 -8.84 -7.79
N PHE A 56 -7.22 -7.72 -7.07
CA PHE A 56 -7.91 -7.64 -5.79
C PHE A 56 -9.42 -7.89 -5.88
N PRO A 57 -10.19 -7.36 -6.86
CA PRO A 57 -11.59 -7.73 -7.07
C PRO A 57 -11.81 -9.22 -7.30
N LEU A 58 -10.90 -9.90 -8.01
CA LEU A 58 -11.00 -11.34 -8.26
C LEU A 58 -10.84 -12.14 -6.96
N LEU A 59 -9.89 -11.74 -6.11
CA LEU A 59 -9.70 -12.32 -4.78
C LEU A 59 -10.89 -12.00 -3.86
N ALA A 60 -11.35 -10.75 -3.85
CA ALA A 60 -12.47 -10.31 -3.05
C ALA A 60 -13.74 -11.08 -3.42
N TYR A 61 -14.05 -11.25 -4.70
CA TYR A 61 -15.20 -12.03 -5.15
C TYR A 61 -15.15 -13.48 -4.64
N ALA A 62 -13.99 -14.14 -4.75
CA ALA A 62 -13.81 -15.50 -4.21
C ALA A 62 -13.95 -15.54 -2.68
N MET A 63 -13.48 -14.50 -1.98
CA MET A 63 -13.54 -14.37 -0.53
C MET A 63 -14.98 -14.16 -0.03
N TYR A 64 -15.74 -13.26 -0.66
CA TYR A 64 -17.16 -13.03 -0.33
C TYR A 64 -18.06 -14.23 -0.66
N LYS A 65 -17.68 -15.07 -1.63
CA LYS A 65 -18.42 -16.31 -1.94
C LYS A 65 -18.21 -17.39 -0.88
N LYS A 66 -17.03 -17.43 -0.25
CA LYS A 66 -16.68 -18.45 0.75
C LYS A 66 -16.98 -18.00 2.19
N PHE A 67 -16.89 -16.70 2.47
CA PHE A 67 -17.13 -16.11 3.79
C PHE A 67 -18.27 -15.09 3.72
N ARG A 68 -19.23 -15.17 4.64
CA ARG A 68 -20.33 -14.20 4.78
C ARG A 68 -19.78 -12.76 4.88
N VAL A 69 -20.57 -11.80 4.40
CA VAL A 69 -20.22 -10.38 4.21
C VAL A 69 -19.55 -9.74 5.45
N ASP A 70 -19.97 -10.15 6.64
CA ASP A 70 -19.48 -9.63 7.93
C ASP A 70 -17.98 -9.95 8.15
N TRP A 71 -17.55 -11.17 7.79
CA TRP A 71 -16.18 -11.63 8.03
C TRP A 71 -15.22 -11.16 6.93
N ALA A 72 -15.69 -11.17 5.68
CA ALA A 72 -14.93 -10.68 4.54
C ALA A 72 -14.57 -9.19 4.67
N SER A 73 -15.53 -8.34 5.06
CA SER A 73 -15.31 -6.90 5.26
C SER A 73 -14.33 -6.61 6.40
N SER A 74 -14.41 -7.37 7.50
CA SER A 74 -13.52 -7.21 8.65
C SER A 74 -12.07 -7.55 8.28
N LEU A 75 -11.84 -8.66 7.56
CA LEU A 75 -10.50 -9.03 7.08
C LEU A 75 -9.90 -8.01 6.13
N LEU A 76 -10.70 -7.49 5.19
CA LEU A 76 -10.28 -6.44 4.27
C LEU A 76 -9.88 -5.16 4.99
N GLY A 77 -10.51 -4.84 6.13
CA GLY A 77 -10.14 -3.71 6.98
C GLY A 77 -8.92 -3.97 7.87
N PHE A 78 -8.79 -5.17 8.44
CA PHE A 78 -7.65 -5.51 9.31
C PHE A 78 -6.34 -5.73 8.55
N LEU A 79 -6.41 -6.24 7.32
CA LEU A 79 -5.22 -6.49 6.49
C LEU A 79 -4.35 -5.24 6.25
N PRO A 80 -4.88 -4.09 5.77
CA PRO A 80 -4.08 -2.88 5.61
C PRO A 80 -3.56 -2.34 6.93
N ILE A 81 -4.31 -2.48 8.04
CA ILE A 81 -3.84 -2.07 9.38
C ILE A 81 -2.63 -2.91 9.80
N ALA A 82 -2.69 -4.23 9.59
CA ALA A 82 -1.56 -5.12 9.87
C ALA A 82 -0.34 -4.80 9.00
N PHE A 83 -0.55 -4.46 7.72
CA PHE A 83 0.52 -4.01 6.82
C PHE A 83 1.15 -2.69 7.28
N ILE A 84 0.33 -1.71 7.69
CA ILE A 84 0.83 -0.44 8.24
C ILE A 84 1.66 -0.70 9.50
N TYR A 85 1.20 -1.59 10.39
CA TYR A 85 1.94 -1.96 11.58
C TYR A 85 3.30 -2.60 11.24
N ILE A 86 3.33 -3.54 10.30
CA ILE A 86 4.56 -4.14 9.77
C ILE A 86 5.51 -3.09 9.18
N LEU A 87 5.00 -2.12 8.42
CA LEU A 87 5.80 -1.06 7.83
C LEU A 87 6.36 -0.12 8.89
N PHE A 88 5.60 0.18 9.94
CA PHE A 88 6.09 0.96 11.08
C PHE A 88 7.20 0.23 11.83
N VAL A 89 7.02 -1.07 12.10
CA VAL A 89 8.06 -1.91 12.70
C VAL A 89 9.28 -1.93 11.77
N LEU A 90 9.11 -2.13 10.47
CA LEU A 90 10.21 -2.11 9.51
C LEU A 90 10.83 -0.71 9.34
N TYR A 91 10.12 0.38 9.59
CA TYR A 91 10.69 1.73 9.57
C TYR A 91 11.60 1.96 10.79
N PHE A 92 11.14 1.58 11.99
CA PHE A 92 11.94 1.69 13.22
C PHE A 92 13.13 0.71 13.23
N TYR A 93 12.93 -0.54 12.82
CA TYR A 93 13.98 -1.56 12.70
C TYR A 93 14.74 -1.49 11.37
N GLY A 94 14.28 -0.66 10.44
CA GLY A 94 14.82 -0.53 9.07
C GLY A 94 16.23 0.02 9.06
N LYS A 95 16.59 0.88 10.02
CA LYS A 95 18.00 1.28 10.24
C LYS A 95 18.91 0.06 10.44
N ARG A 96 18.46 -1.00 11.12
CA ARG A 96 19.26 -2.23 11.31
C ARG A 96 19.30 -3.10 10.04
N ILE A 97 18.23 -3.14 9.25
CA ILE A 97 18.16 -3.99 8.04
C ILE A 97 18.87 -3.32 6.84
N ARG A 98 18.85 -1.98 6.76
CA ARG A 98 19.59 -1.21 5.74
C ARG A 98 21.11 -1.32 5.91
N VAL A 99 21.58 -1.50 7.15
CA VAL A 99 23.00 -1.76 7.47
C VAL A 99 23.41 -3.21 7.17
N ALA A 100 22.47 -4.15 7.15
CA ALA A 100 22.74 -5.57 6.93
C ALA A 100 22.75 -6.00 5.45
N SER A 101 22.26 -5.17 4.52
CA SER A 101 22.22 -5.54 3.09
C SER A 101 23.49 -5.11 2.34
N LYS A 102 24.15 -6.11 1.76
CA LYS A 102 25.48 -6.07 1.12
C LYS A 102 25.60 -5.15 -0.12
N MET A 103 24.51 -4.56 -0.60
CA MET A 103 24.48 -3.69 -1.79
C MET A 103 24.38 -2.19 -1.49
N ALA A 104 24.24 -1.76 -0.22
CA ALA A 104 24.23 -0.33 0.14
C ALA A 104 25.64 0.27 0.37
N LYS A 105 26.70 -0.52 0.19
CA LYS A 105 28.10 -0.11 0.45
C LYS A 105 28.82 0.50 -0.76
N HIS A 106 28.22 0.57 -1.95
CA HIS A 106 28.96 1.00 -3.14
C HIS A 106 28.91 2.51 -3.43
N ASP A 107 28.07 3.28 -2.73
CA ASP A 107 27.98 4.73 -2.96
C ASP A 107 28.34 5.51 -1.69
N LEU A 108 29.60 5.38 -1.25
CA LEU A 108 30.32 6.36 -0.44
C LEU A 108 31.38 7.03 -1.33
#